data_AF-W1X8S3-F1
#
_entry.id   AF-W1X8S3-F1
#
_cell.length_a   1.000
_cell.length_b   1.000
_cell.length_c   1.000
_cell.angle_alpha   90.00
_cell.angle_beta   90.00
_cell.angle_gamma   90.00
#
_symmetry.space_group_name_H-M   'P 1'
#
loop_
_entity.id
_entity.type
_entity.pdbx_description
1 polymer ?
#
loop_
_entity_poly.entity_id
_entity_poly.type
_entity_poly.pdbx_seq_one_letter_code
_entity_poly.pdbx_strand_id
1 'polypeptide(L)'
;SILYVLTLVPYLRKGGELKTKPTQHSVKELRTIGIQPDIIVCRTEQELSDDIKSKIGLFCNIEGKSVIQNLDADHLYEVPLMLHNEGLDNLVCEKLHLGCKDIENT
;
A
#
# COMPACT_ATOMS: atom_id res chain seq x y z
N SER A 1 1.39 -17.96 4.87
CA SER A 1 0.24 -17.07 4.63
C SER A 1 0.77 -15.67 4.41
N ILE A 2 0.04 -14.82 3.67
CA ILE A 2 0.36 -13.41 3.48
C ILE A 2 -0.76 -12.56 4.10
N LEU A 3 -0.40 -11.46 4.74
CA LEU A 3 -1.35 -10.49 5.26
C LEU A 3 -1.08 -9.11 4.66
N TYR A 4 -2.10 -8.51 4.06
CA TYR A 4 -2.08 -7.11 3.70
C TYR A 4 -3.17 -6.35 4.45
N VAL A 5 -2.89 -5.09 4.79
CA VAL A 5 -3.84 -4.20 5.45
C VAL A 5 -4.22 -3.06 4.53
N LEU A 6 -5.50 -2.72 4.50
CA LEU A 6 -6.01 -1.52 3.83
C LEU A 6 -6.16 -0.39 4.83
N THR A 7 -5.66 0.79 4.48
CA THR A 7 -5.70 1.99 5.32
C THR A 7 -5.95 3.24 4.48
N LEU A 8 -6.48 4.30 5.09
CA LEU A 8 -6.72 5.57 4.43
C LEU A 8 -5.56 6.54 4.68
N VAL A 9 -5.04 7.14 3.60
CA VAL A 9 -4.12 8.29 3.63
C VAL A 9 -4.89 9.51 3.14
N PRO A 10 -5.50 10.30 4.04
CA PRO A 10 -6.34 11.41 3.63
C PRO A 10 -5.51 12.60 3.12
N TYR A 11 -6.04 13.28 2.11
CA TYR A 11 -5.52 14.55 1.62
C TYR A 11 -6.19 15.73 2.32
N LEU A 12 -5.41 16.55 3.03
CA LEU A 12 -5.92 17.74 3.70
C LEU A 12 -5.88 18.95 2.76
N ARG A 13 -7.01 19.20 2.07
CA ARG A 13 -7.14 20.29 1.07
C ARG A 13 -6.70 21.68 1.57
N LYS A 14 -6.92 21.99 2.85
CA LYS A 14 -6.50 23.29 3.43
C LYS A 14 -4.99 23.47 3.54
N GLY A 15 -4.25 22.36 3.67
CA GLY A 15 -2.79 22.36 3.84
C GLY A 15 -2.03 21.80 2.62
N GLY A 16 -2.75 21.27 1.64
CA GLY A 16 -2.15 20.69 0.42
C GLY A 16 -1.32 19.44 0.69
N GLU A 17 -1.57 18.71 1.78
CA GLU A 17 -0.68 17.64 2.25
C GLU A 17 -1.41 16.30 2.49
N LEU A 18 -0.70 15.20 2.23
CA LEU A 18 -1.13 13.84 2.55
C LEU A 18 -0.74 13.49 3.99
N LYS A 19 -1.70 12.97 4.77
CA LYS A 19 -1.46 12.58 6.16
C LYS A 19 -1.25 11.08 6.31
N THR A 20 0.01 10.71 6.53
CA THR A 20 0.43 9.31 6.73
C THR A 20 0.32 8.82 8.17
N LYS A 21 0.20 9.74 9.14
CA LYS A 21 0.16 9.42 10.58
C LYS A 21 -0.99 8.48 10.99
N PRO A 22 -2.24 8.63 10.47
CA PRO A 22 -3.31 7.68 10.76
C PRO A 22 -2.95 6.24 10.34
N THR A 23 -2.35 6.08 9.16
CA THR A 23 -1.87 4.78 8.67
C THR A 23 -0.81 4.17 9.59
N GLN A 24 0.17 4.97 10.01
CA GLN A 24 1.22 4.52 10.95
C GLN A 24 0.64 4.08 12.30
N HIS A 25 -0.38 4.78 12.79
CA HIS A 25 -1.07 4.43 14.03
C HIS A 25 -1.82 3.09 13.90
N SER A 26 -2.60 2.90 12.83
CA SER A 26 -3.32 1.64 12.58
C SER A 26 -2.38 0.44 12.53
N VAL A 27 -1.24 0.56 11.83
CA VAL A 27 -0.25 -0.52 11.76
C VAL A 27 0.42 -0.78 13.11
N LYS A 28 0.70 0.27 13.88
CA LYS A 28 1.23 0.12 15.25
C LYS A 28 0.25 -0.62 16.18
N GLU A 29 -1.04 -0.36 16.05
CA GLU A 29 -2.07 -1.08 16.81
C GLU A 29 -2.11 -2.56 16.43
N LEU A 30 -2.10 -2.88 15.14
CA LEU A 30 -1.98 -4.27 14.65
C LEU A 30 -0.73 -4.96 15.21
N ARG A 31 0.42 -4.29 15.19
CA ARG A 31 1.66 -4.83 15.74
C ARG A 31 1.59 -5.06 17.24
N THR A 32 0.85 -4.22 17.97
CA THR A 32 0.67 -4.36 19.42
C THR A 32 -0.08 -5.64 19.80
N ILE A 33 -0.96 -6.13 18.91
CA ILE A 33 -1.65 -7.42 19.07
C ILE A 33 -0.91 -8.59 18.39
N GLY A 34 0.33 -8.39 17.96
CA GLY A 34 1.18 -9.43 17.36
C GLY A 34 1.00 -9.62 15.85
N ILE A 35 0.30 -8.70 15.17
CA ILE A 35 0.04 -8.78 13.73
C ILE A 35 1.01 -7.86 12.97
N GLN A 36 1.90 -8.46 12.19
CA GLN A 36 2.77 -7.72 11.26
C GLN A 36 2.23 -7.88 9.83
N PRO A 37 1.81 -6.78 9.16
CA PRO A 37 1.43 -6.85 7.76
C PRO A 37 2.67 -7.06 6.87
N ASP A 38 2.50 -7.82 5.80
CA ASP A 38 3.48 -7.99 4.75
C ASP A 38 3.41 -6.87 3.71
N ILE A 39 2.21 -6.32 3.49
CA ILE A 39 1.90 -5.26 2.51
C ILE A 39 0.93 -4.27 3.16
N ILE A 40 1.10 -2.98 2.88
CA ILE A 40 0.15 -1.93 3.25
C ILE A 40 -0.44 -1.35 1.97
N VAL A 41 -1.76 -1.44 1.82
CA VAL A 41 -2.49 -0.79 0.73
C VAL A 41 -3.05 0.53 1.25
N CYS A 42 -2.61 1.64 0.67
CA CYS A 42 -2.99 2.99 1.05
C CYS A 42 -4.07 3.52 0.09
N ARG A 43 -5.33 3.59 0.54
CA ARG A 43 -6.38 4.32 -0.18
C ARG A 43 -6.13 5.82 -0.07
N THR A 44 -6.16 6.56 -1.18
CA THR A 44 -5.83 7.99 -1.20
C THR A 44 -6.50 8.73 -2.37
N GLU A 45 -6.80 10.02 -2.17
CA GLU A 45 -7.30 10.92 -3.23
C GLU A 45 -6.18 11.48 -4.13
N GLN A 46 -4.92 11.35 -3.73
CA GLN A 46 -3.75 11.92 -4.42
C GLN A 46 -2.59 10.92 -4.43
N GLU A 47 -1.71 11.06 -5.43
CA GLU A 47 -0.54 10.20 -5.58
C GLU A 47 0.41 10.31 -4.38
N LEU A 48 0.92 9.16 -3.95
CA LEU A 48 1.94 8.98 -2.94
C LEU A 48 3.29 8.98 -3.64
N SER A 49 4.11 9.99 -3.36
CA SER A 49 5.50 10.00 -3.80
C SER A 49 6.27 8.82 -3.18
N ASP A 50 7.38 8.44 -3.82
CA ASP A 50 8.27 7.40 -3.30
C ASP A 50 8.83 7.74 -1.92
N ASP A 51 9.02 9.03 -1.61
CA ASP A 51 9.39 9.50 -0.27
C ASP A 51 8.31 9.18 0.76
N ILE A 52 7.03 9.43 0.42
CA ILE A 52 5.89 9.09 1.28
C ILE A 52 5.80 7.58 1.49
N LYS A 53 5.88 6.78 0.42
CA LYS A 53 5.87 5.30 0.49
C LYS A 53 7.02 4.79 1.36
N SER A 54 8.24 5.28 1.14
CA SER A 54 9.44 4.93 1.91
C SER A 54 9.30 5.28 3.39
N LYS A 55 8.74 6.46 3.69
CA LYS A 55 8.49 6.90 5.06
C LYS A 55 7.45 6.03 5.76
N ILE A 56 6.35 5.68 5.10
CA ILE A 56 5.36 4.75 5.63
C ILE A 56 6.02 3.39 5.91
N GLY A 57 6.79 2.86 4.96
CA GLY A 57 7.51 1.59 5.11
C GLY A 57 8.45 1.61 6.32
N LEU A 58 9.27 2.66 6.45
CA LEU A 58 10.18 2.85 7.58
C LEU A 58 9.44 2.83 8.93
N PHE A 59 8.35 3.60 9.07
CA PHE A 59 7.59 3.65 10.33
C PHE A 59 6.82 2.37 10.63
N CYS A 60 6.44 1.63 9.60
CA CYS A 60 5.66 0.38 9.71
C CYS A 60 6.55 -0.88 9.73
N ASN A 61 7.87 -0.72 9.62
CA ASN A 61 8.84 -1.80 9.53
C ASN A 61 8.59 -2.77 8.36
N ILE A 62 8.31 -2.22 7.18
CA ILE A 62 8.23 -2.95 5.92
C ILE A 62 8.99 -2.19 4.82
N GLU A 63 9.32 -2.87 3.73
CA GLU A 63 9.95 -2.21 2.58
C GLU A 63 9.01 -1.19 1.94
N GLY A 64 9.55 -0.07 1.45
CA GLY A 64 8.76 0.95 0.75
C GLY A 64 8.01 0.39 -0.47
N LYS A 65 8.61 -0.58 -1.18
CA LYS A 65 7.97 -1.32 -2.29
C LYS A 65 6.73 -2.12 -1.86
N SER A 66 6.60 -2.42 -0.56
CA SER A 66 5.44 -3.09 0.03
C SER A 66 4.34 -2.11 0.49
N VAL A 67 4.49 -0.82 0.20
CA VAL A 67 3.44 0.20 0.37
C VAL A 67 2.81 0.48 -0.99
N ILE A 68 1.64 -0.11 -1.21
CA ILE A 68 0.89 -0.07 -2.47
C ILE A 68 -0.09 1.08 -2.43
N GLN A 69 -0.10 1.92 -3.46
CA GLN A 69 -1.11 2.94 -3.61
C GLN A 69 -2.41 2.36 -4.15
N ASN A 70 -3.54 2.84 -3.65
CA ASN A 70 -4.84 2.62 -4.24
C ASN A 70 -5.55 3.97 -4.36
N LEU A 71 -5.37 4.64 -5.51
CA LEU A 71 -6.05 5.90 -5.77
C LEU A 71 -7.56 5.69 -5.84
N ASP A 72 -8.32 6.70 -5.45
CA ASP A 72 -9.76 6.71 -5.69
C ASP A 72 -10.03 6.57 -7.21
N ALA A 73 -10.82 5.57 -7.56
CA ALA A 73 -11.19 5.26 -8.93
C ALA A 73 -12.61 5.76 -9.23
N ASP A 74 -12.85 6.19 -10.47
CA ASP A 74 -14.18 6.62 -10.93
C ASP A 74 -15.10 5.40 -11.12
N HIS A 75 -14.51 4.25 -11.47
CA HIS A 75 -15.22 2.98 -11.64
C HIS A 75 -14.60 1.84 -10.85
N LEU A 76 -15.44 0.99 -10.26
CA LEU A 76 -15.00 -0.17 -9.46
C LEU A 76 -14.06 -1.11 -10.23
N TYR A 77 -14.24 -1.24 -11.54
CA TYR A 77 -13.44 -2.13 -12.40
C TYR A 77 -12.02 -1.62 -12.67
N GLU A 78 -11.73 -0.36 -12.37
CA GLU A 78 -10.40 0.22 -12.54
C GLU A 78 -9.48 -0.15 -11.37
N VAL A 79 -10.05 -0.39 -10.18
CA VAL A 79 -9.29 -0.70 -8.96
C VAL A 79 -8.36 -1.91 -9.15
N PRO A 80 -8.79 -3.07 -9.70
CA PRO A 80 -7.87 -4.18 -9.95
C PRO A 80 -6.73 -3.83 -10.90
N LEU A 81 -6.99 -3.05 -11.95
CA LEU A 81 -5.97 -2.62 -12.92
C LEU A 81 -4.96 -1.66 -12.27
N MET A 82 -5.43 -0.76 -11.42
CA MET A 82 -4.57 0.17 -10.68
C MET A 82 -3.67 -0.55 -9.68
N LEU A 83 -4.20 -1.52 -8.95
CA LEU A 83 -3.42 -2.36 -8.03
C LEU A 83 -2.40 -3.24 -8.77
N HIS A 84 -2.77 -3.74 -9.95
CA HIS A 84 -1.89 -4.47 -10.85
C HIS A 84 -0.74 -3.60 -11.35
N ASN A 85 -1.04 -2.37 -11.78
CA ASN A 85 -0.03 -1.40 -12.23
C ASN A 85 0.92 -0.97 -11.09
N GLU A 86 0.42 -0.95 -9.84
CA GLU A 86 1.24 -0.74 -8.64
C GLU A 86 2.02 -1.99 -8.19
N GLY A 87 1.82 -3.14 -8.84
CA GLY A 87 2.59 -4.37 -8.62
C GLY A 87 2.17 -5.19 -7.40
N LEU A 88 0.92 -5.05 -6.92
CA LEU A 88 0.42 -5.79 -5.77
C LEU A 88 0.48 -7.31 -6.01
N ASP A 89 0.05 -7.76 -7.18
CA ASP A 89 0.02 -9.16 -7.61
C ASP A 89 1.44 -9.76 -7.66
N ASN A 90 2.39 -9.04 -8.25
CA ASN A 90 3.80 -9.43 -8.29
C ASN A 90 4.37 -9.58 -6.88
N LEU A 91 4.10 -8.63 -5.98
CA LEU A 91 4.57 -8.66 -4.61
C LEU A 91 3.96 -9.81 -3.80
N VAL A 92 2.68 -10.13 -4.05
CA VAL A 92 2.00 -11.29 -3.45
C VAL A 92 2.65 -12.59 -3.92
N CYS A 93 2.92 -12.72 -5.22
CA CYS A 93 3.60 -13.88 -5.79
C CYS A 93 5.02 -14.06 -5.22
N GLU A 94 5.81 -12.97 -5.15
CA GLU A 94 7.15 -12.94 -4.57
C GLU A 94 7.12 -13.45 -3.12
N LYS A 95 6.26 -12.86 -2.28
CA LYS A 95 6.18 -13.21 -0.85
C LYS A 95 5.66 -14.63 -0.60
N LEU A 96 4.76 -15.12 -1.44
CA LEU A 96 4.26 -16.49 -1.37
C LEU A 96 5.19 -17.51 -2.05
N HIS A 97 6.28 -17.07 -2.68
CA HIS A 97 7.20 -17.90 -3.46
C HIS A 97 6.46 -18.72 -4.53
N LEU A 98 5.40 -18.13 -5.10
CA LEU A 98 4.73 -18.68 -6.26
C LEU A 98 5.64 -18.37 -7.43
N GLY A 99 6.18 -19.39 -8.11
CA GLY A 99 7.08 -19.25 -9.26
C GLY A 99 6.39 -18.68 -10.50
N CYS A 100 5.63 -17.60 -10.33
CA CYS A 100 5.03 -16.81 -11.40
C CYS A 100 6.16 -16.09 -12.12
N LYS A 101 6.30 -16.40 -13.41
CA LYS A 101 7.10 -15.58 -14.34
C LYS A 101 6.36 -14.26 -14.53
N ASP A 102 7.11 -13.18 -14.65
CA ASP A 102 6.60 -11.83 -14.87
C ASP A 102 5.43 -11.86 -15.86
N ILE A 103 4.25 -11.41 -15.43
CA ILE A 103 3.17 -11.13 -16.35
C ILE A 103 3.60 -9.85 -17.07
N GLU A 104 4.13 -9.98 -18.29
CA GLU A 104 4.60 -8.86 -19.10
C GLU A 104 3.48 -7.83 -19.24
N ASN A 105 3.62 -6.70 -18.56
CA ASN A 105 2.73 -5.55 -18.68
C ASN A 105 3.16 -4.70 -19.88
N THR A 106 2.77 -5.14 -21.08
CA THR A 106 2.85 -4.33 -22.31
C THR A 106 1.52 -3.66 -22.60
#